data_AF-A0A2V5WT52-F1
#
_entry.id   AF-A0A2V5WT52-F1
#
_cell.length_a   1.000
_cell.length_b   1.000
_cell.length_c   1.000
_cell.angle_alpha   90.00
_cell.angle_beta   90.00
_cell.angle_gamma   90.00
#
_symmetry.space_group_name_H-M   'P 1'
#
loop_
_entity.id
_entity.type
_entity.pdbx_description
1 polymer ?
#
loop_
_entity_poly.entity_id
_entity_poly.type
_entity_poly.pdbx_seq_one_letter_code
_entity_poly.pdbx_strand_id
1 'polypeptide(L)' 'MSKLREIIRREIEACGAIPFARFMELSLYCPEFGYYERLANTPGKGGDFYTSVSVGSLFGELLAFQFAGWVEKTG' A
#
# COMPACT_ATOMS: atom_id res chain seq x y z
N MET A 1 -21.51 -8.58 7.59
CA MET A 1 -20.96 -8.59 6.21
C MET A 1 -19.90 -7.51 6.12
N SER A 2 -18.77 -7.74 5.44
CA SER A 2 -17.74 -6.70 5.26
C SER A 2 -18.28 -5.55 4.41
N LYS A 3 -18.14 -4.29 4.86
CA LYS A 3 -18.61 -3.09 4.14
C LYS A 3 -17.99 -2.97 2.75
N LEU A 4 -16.71 -3.33 2.61
CA LEU A 4 -16.02 -3.41 1.33
C LEU A 4 -16.71 -4.38 0.35
N ARG A 5 -17.16 -5.54 0.84
CA ARG A 5 -17.87 -6.53 0.01
C ARG A 5 -19.19 -5.96 -0.51
N GLU A 6 -19.90 -5.18 0.30
CA GLU A 6 -21.15 -4.52 -0.12
C GLU A 6 -20.89 -3.49 -1.23
N ILE A 7 -19.80 -2.73 -1.15
CA ILE A 7 -19.39 -1.76 -2.16
C ILE A 7 -19.08 -2.46 -3.49
N ILE A 8 -18.21 -3.47 -3.46
CA ILE A 8 -17.82 -4.23 -4.67
C ILE A 8 -19.06 -4.89 -5.31
N ARG A 9 -19.94 -5.49 -4.50
CA ARG A 9 -21.17 -6.11 -5.01
C ARG A 9 -22.06 -5.09 -5.71
N ARG A 10 -22.29 -3.92 -5.10
CA ARG A 10 -23.12 -2.86 -5.70
C ARG A 10 -22.56 -2.37 -7.02
N GLU A 11 -21.25 -2.21 -7.14
CA GLU A 11 -20.62 -1.79 -8.38
C GLU A 11 -20.80 -2.85 -9.48
N ILE A 12 -20.63 -4.13 -9.15
CA ILE A 12 -20.87 -5.24 -10.08
C ILE A 12 -22.34 -5.32 -10.51
N GLU A 13 -23.26 -5.10 -9.58
CA GLU A 13 -24.70 -5.08 -9.88
C GLU A 13 -25.10 -3.93 -10.80
N ALA A 14 -24.45 -2.78 -10.70
CA ALA A 14 -24.75 -1.61 -11.51
C ALA A 14 -24.09 -1.65 -12.90
N CYS A 15 -22.86 -2.16 -13.00
CA CYS A 15 -22.03 -2.03 -14.20
C CYS A 15 -21.67 -3.37 -14.86
N GLY A 16 -22.09 -4.49 -14.28
CA GLY A 16 -21.64 -5.82 -14.68
C GLY A 16 -20.27 -6.18 -14.08
N ALA A 17 -19.63 -7.21 -14.62
CA ALA A 17 -18.32 -7.64 -14.13
C ALA A 17 -17.29 -6.50 -14.22
N ILE A 18 -16.60 -6.23 -13.10
CA ILE A 18 -15.54 -5.22 -13.04
C ILE A 18 -14.18 -5.84 -13.40
N PRO A 19 -13.24 -5.08 -13.99
CA PRO A 19 -11.87 -5.52 -14.19
C PRO A 19 -11.19 -5.85 -12.86
N PHE A 20 -10.26 -6.81 -12.87
CA PHE A 20 -9.50 -7.18 -11.67
C PHE A 20 -8.73 -5.99 -11.07
N ALA A 21 -8.22 -5.08 -11.91
CA ALA A 21 -7.58 -3.84 -11.46
C ALA A 21 -8.50 -3.00 -10.57
N ARG A 22 -9.79 -2.89 -10.92
CA ARG A 22 -10.79 -2.16 -10.12
C ARG A 22 -11.13 -2.88 -8.81
N PHE A 23 -11.22 -4.21 -8.85
CA PHE A 23 -11.37 -5.01 -7.63
C PHE A 23 -10.17 -4.80 -6.67
N MET A 24 -8.95 -4.81 -7.20
CA MET A 24 -7.72 -4.58 -6.42
C MET A 24 -7.66 -3.16 -5.87
N GLU A 25 -8.02 -2.16 -6.67
CA GLU A 25 -8.10 -0.77 -6.23
C GLU A 25 -9.02 -0.63 -5.01
N LEU A 26 -10.25 -1.17 -5.08
CA LEU A 26 -11.17 -1.16 -3.95
C LEU A 26 -10.63 -1.95 -2.75
N SER A 27 -10.06 -3.13 -2.99
CA SER A 27 -9.56 -3.99 -1.92
C SER A 27 -8.38 -3.38 -1.17
N LEU A 28 -7.53 -2.65 -1.87
CA LEU A 28 -6.33 -2.04 -1.29
C LEU A 28 -6.59 -0.64 -0.73
N TYR A 29 -7.38 0.18 -1.44
CA TYR A 29 -7.42 1.64 -1.23
C TYR A 29 -8.83 2.22 -1.07
N CYS A 30 -9.89 1.40 -0.98
CA CYS A 30 -11.21 1.93 -0.67
C CYS A 30 -11.17 2.70 0.67
N PRO A 31 -11.60 3.98 0.72
CA PRO A 31 -11.57 4.76 1.94
C PRO A 31 -12.19 4.00 3.11
N GLU A 32 -11.55 4.03 4.28
CA GLU A 32 -11.95 3.35 5.53
C GLU A 32 -11.90 1.80 5.51
N PHE A 33 -12.10 1.16 4.35
CA PHE A 33 -12.32 -0.28 4.25
C PHE A 33 -11.25 -1.05 3.47
N GLY A 34 -10.38 -0.34 2.76
CA GLY A 34 -9.25 -0.88 2.02
C GLY A 34 -8.18 -1.42 2.97
N TYR A 35 -7.35 -2.31 2.46
CA TYR A 35 -6.26 -2.91 3.22
C TYR A 35 -5.29 -1.86 3.79
N TYR A 36 -4.89 -0.87 2.98
CA TYR A 36 -3.93 0.17 3.37
C TYR A 36 -4.56 1.37 4.10
N GLU A 37 -5.88 1.51 4.06
CA GLU A 37 -6.62 2.55 4.79
C GLU A 37 -6.82 2.21 6.27
N ARG A 38 -6.66 0.93 6.63
CA ARG A 38 -6.73 0.48 8.02
C ARG A 38 -5.40 0.73 8.73
N LEU A 39 -5.41 1.65 9.69
CA LEU A 39 -4.28 2.08 10.55
C LEU A 39 -3.45 0.94 11.18
N ALA A 40 -3.99 -0.28 11.30
CA ALA A 40 -3.32 -1.42 11.89
C ALA A 40 -2.38 -2.19 10.94
N ASN A 41 -2.43 -1.95 9.62
CA ASN A 41 -1.74 -2.75 8.61
C ASN A 41 -0.42 -2.13 8.12
N THR A 42 0.26 -1.36 8.96
CA THR A 42 1.55 -0.77 8.62
C THR A 42 2.60 -1.86 8.43
N PRO A 43 3.36 -1.88 7.31
CA PRO A 43 4.45 -2.84 7.10
C PRO A 43 5.49 -2.78 8.25
N GLY A 44 5.98 -3.94 8.70
CA GLY A 44 6.95 -4.03 9.81
C GLY A 44 6.72 -5.21 10.74
N LYS A 45 7.38 -5.21 11.90
CA LYS A 45 7.32 -6.31 12.89
C LYS A 45 5.90 -6.66 13.38
N GLY A 46 4.94 -5.75 13.23
CA GLY A 46 3.54 -5.95 13.61
C GLY A 46 2.56 -6.00 12.44
N GLY A 47 3.02 -5.97 11.19
CA GLY A 47 2.18 -6.03 10.00
C GLY A 47 2.30 -7.36 9.27
N ASP A 48 1.48 -7.55 8.24
CA ASP A 48 1.49 -8.80 7.44
C ASP A 48 2.75 -8.96 6.57
N PHE A 49 3.49 -7.86 6.35
CA PHE A 49 4.65 -7.83 5.48
C PHE A 49 5.86 -7.20 6.16
N TYR A 50 7.01 -7.81 5.90
CA TYR A 50 8.33 -7.30 6.30
C TYR A 50 9.03 -6.71 5.07
N THR A 51 9.58 -5.51 5.21
CA THR A 51 10.28 -4.81 4.11
C THR A 51 11.72 -4.52 4.51
N SER A 52 12.57 -4.07 3.58
CA SER A 52 13.98 -3.77 3.86
C SER A 52 14.18 -2.77 5.01
N VAL A 53 13.30 -1.77 5.12
CA VAL A 53 13.31 -0.79 6.22
C VAL A 53 12.92 -1.39 7.57
N SER A 54 12.30 -2.57 7.58
CA SER A 54 11.89 -3.26 8.79
C SER A 54 13.05 -4.03 9.45
N VAL A 55 14.14 -4.32 8.73
CA VAL A 55 15.32 -5.09 9.20
C VAL A 55 16.17 -4.30 10.20
N GLY A 56 16.48 -3.05 9.86
CA GLY A 56 17.40 -2.19 10.61
C GLY A 56 17.75 -0.92 9.81
N SER A 57 18.60 -0.06 10.37
CA SER A 57 18.91 1.27 9.81
C SER A 57 19.73 1.24 8.51
N LEU A 58 20.51 0.17 8.28
CA LEU A 58 21.49 0.09 7.19
C LEU A 58 20.90 0.40 5.81
N PHE A 59 19.68 -0.06 5.49
CA PHE A 59 19.06 0.24 4.21
C PHE A 59 18.81 1.75 4.02
N GLY A 60 18.38 2.45 5.07
CA GLY A 60 18.21 3.90 5.05
C GLY A 60 19.54 4.66 4.96
N GLU A 61 20.58 4.18 5.64
CA GLU A 61 21.93 4.77 5.59
C GLU A 61 22.53 4.70 4.17
N LEU A 62 22.37 3.57 3.48
CA LEU A 62 22.81 3.41 2.10
C LEU A 62 22.06 4.35 1.14
N LEU A 63 20.76 4.53 1.32
CA LEU A 63 19.98 5.50 0.55
C LEU A 63 20.45 6.93 0.80
N ALA A 64 20.72 7.30 2.07
CA ALA A 64 21.22 8.62 2.42
C ALA A 64 22.58 8.90 1.77
N PHE A 65 23.50 7.94 1.79
CA PHE A 65 24.79 8.05 1.11
C PHE A 65 24.62 8.28 -0.41
N GLN A 66 23.71 7.51 -1.04
CA GLN A 66 23.45 7.66 -2.47
C GLN A 66 22.82 9.01 -2.82
N PHE A 67 21.88 9.49 -2.00
CA PHE A 67 21.24 10.80 -2.20
C PHE A 67 22.23 11.95 -2.06
N ALA A 68 23.12 11.91 -1.08
CA ALA A 68 24.19 12.89 -0.93
C ALA A 68 25.05 12.98 -2.20
N GLY A 69 25.49 11.82 -2.72
CA GLY A 69 26.28 11.77 -3.95
C GLY A 69 25.53 12.20 -5.22
N TRP A 70 24.20 12.14 -5.25
CA TRP A 70 23.41 12.71 -6.35
C TRP A 70 23.31 14.23 -6.25
N VAL A 71 23.03 14.76 -5.06
CA VAL A 71 22.93 16.21 -4.81
C VAL A 71 24.22 16.91 -5.22
N GLU A 72 25.39 16.35 -4.89
CA GLU A 72 26.70 16.88 -5.30
C GLU A 72 26.93 16.89 -6.81
N LYS A 73 26.28 16.02 -7.57
CA LYS A 73 26.46 15.91 -9.04
C LYS A 73 25.48 16.75 -9.84
N THR A 74 24.32 17.07 -9.25
CA THR A 74 23.25 17.81 -9.92
C THR A 74 23.10 19.26 -9.46
N GLY A 75 23.78 19.64 -8.36
CA GLY A 75 23.93 21.04 -7.93
C GLY A 75 25.16 21.68 -8.54
#